data_AF-A0AAD5HR45-F1
#
_entry.id   AF-A0AAD5HR45-F1
#
_cell.length_a   1.000
_cell.length_b   1.000
_cell.length_c   1.000
_cell.angle_alpha   90.00
_cell.angle_beta   90.00
_cell.angle_gamma   90.00
#
_symmetry.space_group_name_H-M   'P 1'
#
loop_
_entity.id
_entity.type
_entity.pdbx_description
1 polymer ?
#
loop_
_entity_poly.entity_id
_entity_poly.type
_entity_poly.pdbx_seq_one_letter_code
_entity_poly.pdbx_strand_id
1 'polypeptide(L)'
;METSSTGRKRTSVRRANVTACQRCKSRKQRCDQNIPACSSCARAGVPCVSIDADGRSAPRSYIKSLEDRVAQLELALRSHGIETESVSDVQTPQEPVTAIESPSEQHQVTGGLTLLNLLVPDPSHIQDGAVAGYHGLLENITVPTAVKFPPKPTALQLAATYFEHSNFFSPILDEGRFRSTVEILYDVESGPSQGTLNERFQLLMVLAIAIRLLNRTDAAVPTTGSDSFFASAIYVFTERPHAIWKGDLEHLQNLLLIVQYNIFASNLSAAWHFIGLATRLAIDLDLLNETQRGLAQSPIAQAQTNKRRRVFWSTYILETNLCVVLNRPRSIPDEAIFTPLPSTSGPEASTPLANHCIIFRQAEYEIFHTLNYKPRVHGPLFDFHQWKISMRDRLVEWHQTVPPLDATSKLAPQNFFDGALYMTLVYLFSPSPHFSSPPEAELRDLAQYASRSVELYRAGFKEGQLRFYWRTVPNLFRSGAALVHCIKTLRLQGAVFDSNDLEKRVTMCSTVLWGMAERYPPGASYRDRFEELAASMSEVSSPTNGMPSIISHEFLLAHDVIAPLDLDDTATLWTTTPPNLDPWIFDQS
;
A
#
# COMPACT_ATOMS: atom_id res chain seq x y z
N MET A 1 12.36 21.70 -64.27
CA MET A 1 11.57 22.68 -63.50
C MET A 1 10.32 21.95 -63.04
N GLU A 2 9.94 21.80 -61.78
CA GLU A 2 10.46 22.14 -60.45
C GLU A 2 9.77 21.14 -59.51
N THR A 3 10.51 20.43 -58.66
CA THR A 3 9.92 19.60 -57.59
C THR A 3 9.69 20.48 -56.37
N SER A 4 8.44 20.79 -56.05
CA SER A 4 8.05 21.66 -54.94
C SER A 4 8.34 21.02 -53.58
N SER A 5 9.39 21.49 -52.91
CA SER A 5 9.71 21.16 -51.53
C SER A 5 8.73 21.86 -50.57
N THR A 6 7.91 21.09 -49.86
CA THR A 6 7.07 21.59 -48.77
C THR A 6 7.94 21.88 -47.54
N GLY A 7 8.38 23.14 -47.44
CA GLY A 7 9.13 23.66 -46.30
C GLY A 7 8.30 23.59 -45.01
N ARG A 8 8.71 22.74 -44.08
CA ARG A 8 8.18 22.70 -42.71
C ARG A 8 8.55 24.01 -42.02
N LYS A 9 7.57 24.90 -41.82
CA LYS A 9 7.73 26.16 -41.07
C LYS A 9 8.31 25.85 -39.69
N ARG A 10 9.55 26.28 -39.44
CA ARG A 10 10.16 26.31 -38.11
C ARG A 10 9.40 27.34 -37.28
N THR A 11 8.72 26.90 -36.24
CA THR A 11 8.14 27.79 -35.23
C THR A 11 9.28 28.52 -34.50
N SER A 12 9.25 29.84 -34.56
CA SER A 12 10.30 30.76 -34.08
C SER A 12 10.14 31.14 -32.60
N VAL A 13 9.82 30.18 -31.73
CA VAL A 13 9.90 30.43 -30.29
C VAL A 13 11.39 30.40 -29.92
N ARG A 14 11.95 31.54 -29.49
CA ARG A 14 13.34 31.62 -29.00
C ARG A 14 13.46 30.75 -27.74
N ARG A 15 14.08 29.57 -27.89
CA ARG A 15 14.36 28.60 -26.83
C ARG A 15 15.56 29.03 -25.99
N ALA A 16 15.50 30.18 -25.32
CA ALA A 16 16.65 30.77 -24.63
C ALA A 16 17.13 29.96 -23.40
N ASN A 17 16.31 29.06 -22.85
CA ASN A 17 16.57 28.43 -21.55
C ASN A 17 16.94 26.93 -21.60
N VAL A 18 17.15 26.34 -22.78
CA VAL A 18 17.49 24.90 -22.87
C VAL A 18 19.00 24.69 -22.73
N THR A 19 19.44 24.20 -21.58
CA THR A 19 20.88 23.93 -21.33
C THR A 19 21.39 22.73 -22.14
N ALA A 20 22.71 22.67 -22.38
CA ALA A 20 23.33 21.54 -23.07
C ALA A 20 23.15 20.22 -22.29
N CYS A 21 22.85 19.12 -22.98
CA CYS A 21 22.62 17.82 -22.35
C CYS A 21 23.90 17.24 -21.73
N GLN A 22 23.75 16.36 -20.72
CA GLN A 22 24.85 15.80 -19.94
C GLN A 22 25.90 15.11 -20.81
N ARG A 23 25.47 14.37 -21.83
CA ARG A 23 26.37 13.68 -22.77
C ARG A 23 27.20 14.63 -23.63
N CYS A 24 26.62 15.73 -24.11
CA CYS A 24 27.37 16.72 -24.87
C CYS A 24 28.33 17.50 -23.96
N LYS A 25 27.92 17.80 -22.71
CA LYS A 25 28.79 18.41 -21.69
C LYS A 25 29.98 17.52 -21.35
N SER A 26 29.76 16.24 -21.06
CA SER A 26 30.83 15.30 -20.70
C SER A 26 31.82 15.04 -21.84
N ARG A 27 31.35 15.05 -23.09
CA ARG A 27 32.19 14.89 -24.29
C ARG A 27 32.76 16.21 -24.83
N LYS A 28 32.53 17.34 -24.15
CA LYS A 28 32.96 18.69 -24.59
C LYS A 28 32.63 19.00 -26.06
N GLN A 29 31.46 18.54 -26.53
CA GLN A 29 31.00 18.72 -27.90
C GLN A 29 29.77 19.62 -27.97
N ARG A 30 29.55 20.28 -29.12
CA ARG A 30 28.43 21.22 -29.29
C ARG A 30 27.08 20.49 -29.20
N CYS A 31 26.19 20.98 -28.34
CA CYS A 31 24.80 20.53 -28.24
C CYS A 31 23.91 21.49 -29.05
N ASP A 32 23.12 20.95 -29.97
CA ASP A 32 22.14 21.70 -30.77
C ASP A 32 20.81 21.94 -30.02
N GLN A 33 20.71 21.52 -28.75
CA GLN A 33 19.60 21.82 -27.84
C GLN A 33 18.20 21.40 -28.33
N ASN A 34 18.12 20.53 -29.35
CA ASN A 34 16.85 20.02 -29.85
C ASN A 34 16.14 19.12 -28.83
N ILE A 35 14.81 19.10 -28.95
CA ILE A 35 13.82 18.33 -28.18
C ILE A 35 13.03 17.50 -29.21
N PRO A 36 12.75 16.20 -28.98
CA PRO A 36 12.94 15.42 -27.74
C PRO A 36 14.38 14.95 -27.48
N ALA A 37 15.28 15.05 -28.46
CA ALA A 37 16.70 14.74 -28.28
C ALA A 37 17.58 15.65 -29.15
N CYS A 38 18.81 15.91 -28.70
CA CYS A 38 19.81 16.63 -29.49
C CYS A 38 20.27 15.75 -30.67
N SER A 39 20.68 16.33 -31.81
CA SER A 39 21.04 15.56 -33.02
C SER A 39 22.20 14.59 -32.79
N SER A 40 23.08 14.88 -31.82
CA SER A 40 24.18 13.97 -31.46
C SER A 40 23.73 12.79 -30.59
N CYS A 41 22.72 12.98 -29.74
CA CYS A 41 22.13 11.89 -28.95
C CYS A 41 21.20 11.04 -29.81
N ALA A 42 20.40 11.66 -30.67
CA ALA A 42 19.53 10.97 -31.61
C ALA A 42 20.32 10.05 -32.55
N ARG A 43 21.39 10.56 -33.21
CA ARG A 43 22.24 9.74 -34.10
C ARG A 43 22.96 8.60 -33.40
N ALA A 44 23.17 8.70 -32.10
CA ALA A 44 23.84 7.66 -31.33
C ALA A 44 22.89 6.68 -30.67
N GLY A 45 21.57 6.84 -30.83
CA GLY A 45 20.56 5.97 -30.23
C GLY A 45 20.57 5.98 -28.70
N VAL A 46 21.04 7.06 -28.06
CA VAL A 46 21.15 7.15 -26.59
C VAL A 46 20.21 8.20 -26.01
N PRO A 47 19.71 8.00 -24.77
CA PRO A 47 18.82 8.94 -24.11
C PRO A 47 19.48 10.32 -23.91
N CYS A 48 18.72 11.38 -24.20
CA CYS A 48 19.19 12.75 -24.09
C CYS A 48 18.67 13.39 -22.79
N VAL A 49 19.53 13.47 -21.77
CA VAL A 49 19.18 13.98 -20.42
C VAL A 49 19.77 15.38 -20.21
N SER A 50 18.94 16.31 -19.72
CA SER A 50 19.38 17.64 -19.25
C SER A 50 19.51 17.65 -17.73
N ILE A 51 20.41 18.49 -17.22
CA ILE A 51 20.60 18.74 -15.79
C ILE A 51 20.26 20.21 -15.56
N ASP A 52 19.31 20.45 -14.66
CA ASP A 52 18.89 21.80 -14.27
C ASP A 52 19.89 22.45 -13.30
N ALA A 53 19.71 23.74 -13.00
CA ALA A 53 20.59 24.47 -12.08
C ALA A 53 20.64 23.84 -10.67
N ASP A 54 19.57 23.14 -10.26
CA ASP A 54 19.45 22.46 -8.97
C ASP A 54 20.01 21.02 -8.97
N GLY A 55 20.70 20.60 -10.04
CA GLY A 55 21.36 19.29 -10.12
C GLY A 55 20.44 18.09 -10.41
N ARG A 56 19.14 18.30 -10.56
CA ARG A 56 18.17 17.25 -10.93
C ARG A 56 18.30 16.91 -12.43
N SER A 57 18.25 15.62 -12.76
CA SER A 57 18.35 15.13 -14.15
C SER A 57 16.98 14.74 -14.69
N ALA A 58 16.55 15.36 -15.79
CA ALA A 58 15.30 15.04 -16.47
C ALA A 58 15.55 14.65 -17.94
N PRO A 59 14.94 13.57 -18.46
CA PRO A 59 14.99 13.26 -19.88
C PRO A 59 14.33 14.37 -20.73
N ARG A 60 14.95 14.77 -21.84
CA ARG A 60 14.35 15.79 -22.72
C ARG A 60 13.06 15.34 -23.42
N SER A 61 12.82 14.03 -23.51
CA SER A 61 11.54 13.48 -23.94
C SER A 61 10.41 13.82 -22.96
N TYR A 62 10.70 13.90 -21.67
CA TYR A 62 9.73 14.32 -20.65
C TYR A 62 9.39 15.81 -20.81
N ILE A 63 10.39 16.66 -21.03
CA ILE A 63 10.17 18.09 -21.33
C ILE A 63 9.27 18.26 -22.56
N LYS A 64 9.48 17.45 -23.62
CA LYS A 64 8.60 17.47 -24.79
C LYS A 64 7.16 17.09 -24.46
N SER A 65 6.98 16.06 -23.64
CA SER A 65 5.65 15.61 -23.23
C SER A 65 4.90 16.69 -22.42
N LEU A 66 5.63 17.48 -21.63
CA LEU A 66 5.08 18.62 -20.90
C LEU A 66 4.73 19.78 -21.85
N GLU A 67 5.60 20.14 -22.79
CA GLU A 67 5.32 21.16 -23.81
C GLU A 67 4.10 20.79 -24.66
N ASP A 68 3.99 19.53 -25.09
CA ASP A 68 2.85 19.04 -25.86
C ASP A 68 1.56 19.05 -25.04
N ARG A 69 1.66 18.73 -23.74
CA ARG A 69 0.52 18.80 -22.82
C ARG A 69 0.07 20.23 -22.60
N VAL A 70 0.98 21.18 -22.42
CA VAL A 70 0.66 22.61 -22.28
C VAL A 70 0.01 23.12 -23.57
N ALA A 71 0.57 22.81 -24.74
CA ALA A 71 -0.01 23.24 -26.02
C ALA A 71 -1.42 22.66 -26.26
N GLN A 72 -1.68 21.41 -25.86
CA GLN A 72 -3.02 20.81 -25.90
C GLN A 72 -3.99 21.53 -24.97
N LEU A 73 -3.54 21.86 -23.75
CA LEU A 73 -4.36 22.57 -22.77
C LEU A 73 -4.66 24.01 -23.21
N GLU A 74 -3.67 24.74 -23.74
CA GLU A 74 -3.86 26.08 -24.31
C GLU A 74 -4.84 26.08 -25.48
N LEU A 75 -4.77 25.08 -26.36
CA LEU A 75 -5.69 24.94 -27.48
C LEU A 75 -7.12 24.61 -27.02
N ALA A 76 -7.26 23.78 -25.99
CA ALA A 76 -8.55 23.48 -25.36
C ALA A 76 -9.13 24.70 -24.61
N LEU A 77 -8.31 25.54 -23.99
CA LEU A 77 -8.76 26.77 -23.32
C LEU A 77 -9.27 27.80 -24.34
N ARG A 78 -8.54 27.97 -25.46
CA ARG A 78 -8.94 28.86 -26.56
C ARG A 78 -10.22 28.43 -27.24
N SER A 79 -10.47 27.12 -27.39
CA SER A 79 -11.73 26.63 -27.97
C SER A 79 -12.96 26.89 -27.09
N HIS A 80 -12.75 27.29 -25.82
CA HIS A 80 -13.82 27.62 -24.86
C HIS A 80 -13.85 29.12 -24.50
N GLY A 81 -13.18 29.97 -25.29
CA GLY A 81 -13.25 31.44 -25.14
C GLY A 81 -12.43 32.00 -23.97
N ILE A 82 -11.51 31.21 -23.39
CA ILE A 82 -10.62 31.66 -22.31
C ILE A 82 -9.30 32.07 -22.94
N GLU A 83 -9.00 33.38 -22.95
CA GLU A 83 -7.71 33.90 -23.39
C GLU A 83 -6.65 33.66 -22.32
N THR A 84 -5.60 32.90 -22.67
CA THR A 84 -4.42 32.74 -21.82
C THR A 84 -3.44 33.87 -22.11
N GLU A 85 -3.28 34.81 -21.17
CA GLU A 85 -2.19 35.78 -21.20
C GLU A 85 -0.86 35.07 -20.98
N SER A 86 0.11 35.32 -21.86
CA SER A 86 1.48 34.82 -21.69
C SER A 86 2.15 35.61 -20.56
N VAL A 87 2.46 34.95 -19.44
CA VAL A 87 3.34 35.50 -18.41
C VAL A 87 4.78 35.47 -18.94
N SER A 88 5.15 36.47 -19.73
CA SER A 88 6.54 36.84 -19.98
C SER A 88 6.94 37.89 -18.96
N ASP A 89 8.02 37.59 -18.24
CA ASP A 89 8.73 38.43 -17.26
C ASP A 89 8.19 38.41 -15.81
N VAL A 90 8.42 37.29 -15.11
CA VAL A 90 8.68 37.36 -13.66
C VAL A 90 10.16 37.67 -13.47
N GLN A 91 10.49 38.95 -13.31
CA GLN A 91 11.77 39.36 -12.76
C GLN A 91 11.81 38.95 -11.28
N THR A 92 12.77 38.09 -10.94
CA THR A 92 13.07 37.68 -9.56
C THR A 92 13.50 38.91 -8.74
N PRO A 93 12.88 39.19 -7.58
CA PRO A 93 13.40 40.21 -6.67
C PRO A 93 14.77 39.76 -6.12
N GLN A 94 15.80 40.57 -6.36
CA GLN A 94 17.10 40.43 -5.71
C GLN A 94 17.02 41.05 -4.31
N GLU A 95 17.12 40.23 -3.26
CA GLU A 95 17.56 40.70 -1.95
C GLU A 95 19.07 40.44 -1.78
N PRO A 96 19.80 41.36 -1.14
CA PRO A 96 21.26 41.32 -1.08
C PRO A 96 21.75 40.29 -0.04
N VAL A 97 22.39 39.23 -0.52
CA VAL A 97 23.11 38.28 0.33
C VAL A 97 24.45 38.91 0.71
N THR A 98 24.56 39.40 1.95
CA THR A 98 25.84 39.73 2.56
C THR A 98 26.68 38.47 2.74
N ALA A 99 27.88 38.49 2.18
CA ALA A 99 28.88 37.44 2.28
C ALA A 99 29.33 37.25 3.73
N ILE A 100 29.26 36.02 4.22
CA ILE A 100 30.08 35.56 5.35
C ILE A 100 31.04 34.52 4.79
N GLU A 101 32.32 34.83 4.93
CA GLU A 101 33.45 34.04 4.47
C GLU A 101 33.53 32.68 5.16
N SER A 102 33.90 31.67 4.37
CA SER A 102 34.23 30.32 4.82
C SER A 102 35.58 30.25 5.53
N PRO A 103 35.73 29.41 6.57
CA PRO A 103 36.96 28.70 6.80
C PRO A 103 36.83 27.27 6.25
N SER A 104 37.69 26.97 5.30
CA SER A 104 38.15 25.64 4.93
C SER A 104 38.75 24.92 6.14
N GLU A 105 38.34 23.67 6.41
CA GLU A 105 39.21 22.48 6.43
C GLU A 105 38.48 21.22 6.94
N GLN A 106 38.59 20.15 6.14
CA GLN A 106 38.66 18.73 6.53
C GLN A 106 37.70 18.23 7.64
N HIS A 107 36.62 17.54 7.27
CA HIS A 107 36.06 16.46 8.11
C HIS A 107 35.37 15.37 7.27
N GLN A 108 35.58 14.13 7.69
CA GLN A 108 35.17 12.87 7.06
C GLN A 108 33.65 12.78 6.84
N VAL A 109 33.26 12.21 5.69
CA VAL A 109 31.86 11.90 5.37
C VAL A 109 31.43 10.67 6.17
N THR A 110 30.93 10.91 7.38
CA THR A 110 30.03 10.01 8.13
C THR A 110 28.75 10.77 8.39
N GLY A 111 27.69 10.51 7.62
CA GLY A 111 26.46 11.30 7.72
C GLY A 111 25.28 10.63 7.03
N GLY A 112 24.76 9.56 7.63
CA GLY A 112 23.53 8.87 7.21
C GLY A 112 22.89 8.00 8.31
N LEU A 113 23.27 8.19 9.57
CA LEU A 113 22.78 7.40 10.72
C LEU A 113 22.18 8.29 11.84
N THR A 114 22.03 9.60 11.62
CA THR A 114 21.68 10.56 12.67
C THR A 114 20.19 10.68 12.99
N LEU A 115 19.26 10.24 12.13
CA LEU A 115 17.83 10.34 12.44
C LEU A 115 17.34 9.21 13.36
N LEU A 116 17.86 7.99 13.25
CA LEU A 116 17.48 6.90 14.15
C LEU A 116 18.08 7.04 15.55
N ASN A 117 19.28 7.60 15.68
CA ASN A 117 19.87 7.92 16.98
C ASN A 117 19.10 9.01 17.74
N LEU A 118 18.28 9.82 17.05
CA LEU A 118 17.34 10.77 17.67
C LEU A 118 16.02 10.13 18.09
N LEU A 119 15.71 8.91 17.63
CA LEU A 119 14.44 8.22 17.89
C LEU A 119 14.55 7.15 19.00
N VAL A 120 15.77 6.84 19.47
CA VAL A 120 16.02 5.89 20.56
C VAL A 120 17.10 6.49 21.49
N PRO A 121 16.75 7.10 22.65
CA PRO A 121 17.74 7.67 23.55
C PRO A 121 18.60 6.61 24.26
N ASP A 122 19.82 7.04 24.59
CA ASP A 122 20.91 6.30 25.26
C ASP A 122 20.52 5.94 26.71
N PRO A 123 20.75 4.69 27.21
CA PRO A 123 20.23 4.22 28.50
C PRO A 123 20.78 4.91 29.76
N SER A 124 21.74 5.84 29.60
CA SER A 124 22.45 6.46 30.72
C SER A 124 21.86 7.80 31.19
N HIS A 125 20.84 8.35 30.51
CA HIS A 125 20.31 9.69 30.80
C HIS A 125 18.78 9.77 30.92
N ILE A 126 18.13 8.85 31.63
CA ILE A 126 16.70 8.99 31.98
C ILE A 126 16.53 8.93 33.51
N GLN A 127 16.71 10.08 34.15
CA GLN A 127 16.08 10.39 35.43
C GLN A 127 14.97 11.41 35.16
N ASP A 128 13.76 11.02 35.58
CA ASP A 128 12.58 11.83 35.83
C ASP A 128 12.00 12.72 34.71
N GLY A 129 10.73 12.45 34.40
CA GLY A 129 9.83 13.45 33.80
C GLY A 129 9.40 13.15 32.37
N ALA A 130 8.30 12.39 32.24
CA ALA A 130 7.25 12.63 31.26
C ALA A 130 7.67 12.96 29.79
N VAL A 131 8.47 12.12 29.13
CA VAL A 131 8.62 12.17 27.66
C VAL A 131 9.00 10.79 27.11
N ALA A 132 8.16 10.12 26.30
CA ALA A 132 8.60 9.00 25.45
C ALA A 132 7.60 8.62 24.34
N GLY A 133 7.60 9.34 23.21
CA GLY A 133 6.79 9.02 22.02
C GLY A 133 7.31 7.88 21.13
N TYR A 134 8.46 7.27 21.43
CA TYR A 134 9.03 6.20 20.59
C TYR A 134 9.58 4.98 21.37
N HIS A 135 10.05 5.16 22.61
CA HIS A 135 10.39 4.02 23.49
C HIS A 135 9.18 3.18 23.91
N GLY A 136 7.98 3.77 23.94
CA GLY A 136 6.73 3.06 24.30
C GLY A 136 6.30 1.96 23.32
N LEU A 137 6.81 1.94 22.08
CA LEU A 137 6.41 0.94 21.07
C LEU A 137 6.93 -0.48 21.38
N LEU A 138 8.01 -0.59 22.16
CA LEU A 138 8.66 -1.85 22.51
C LEU A 138 8.59 -2.17 24.02
N GLU A 139 8.10 -1.24 24.84
CA GLU A 139 8.10 -1.31 26.31
C GLU A 139 7.24 -2.46 26.87
N ASN A 140 6.23 -2.90 26.11
CA ASN A 140 5.37 -4.05 26.47
C ASN A 140 5.93 -5.41 26.03
N ILE A 141 7.09 -5.46 25.38
CA ILE A 141 7.69 -6.72 24.94
C ILE A 141 8.50 -7.28 26.10
N THR A 142 7.88 -8.16 26.90
CA THR A 142 8.59 -8.94 27.91
C THR A 142 9.64 -9.80 27.22
N VAL A 143 10.92 -9.47 27.40
CA VAL A 143 12.04 -10.24 26.83
C VAL A 143 12.31 -11.46 27.71
N PRO A 144 12.08 -12.70 27.24
CA PRO A 144 12.51 -13.87 27.98
C PRO A 144 14.05 -13.90 28.03
N THR A 145 14.61 -14.21 29.19
CA THR A 145 16.06 -14.14 29.45
C THR A 145 16.89 -15.07 28.53
N ALA A 146 16.29 -16.13 27.98
CA ALA A 146 16.83 -16.94 26.89
C ALA A 146 15.73 -17.80 26.25
N VAL A 147 15.45 -17.64 24.95
CA VAL A 147 14.61 -18.57 24.20
C VAL A 147 15.49 -19.61 23.51
N LYS A 148 15.23 -20.88 23.79
CA LYS A 148 15.90 -22.00 23.12
C LYS A 148 15.22 -22.24 21.77
N PHE A 149 16.03 -22.50 20.75
CA PHE A 149 15.51 -22.94 19.47
C PHE A 149 14.80 -24.30 19.61
N PRO A 150 13.67 -24.51 18.91
CA PRO A 150 13.00 -25.82 18.90
C PRO A 150 13.86 -26.85 18.18
N PRO A 151 13.58 -28.16 18.28
CA PRO A 151 14.30 -29.18 17.51
C PRO A 151 14.33 -28.85 16.02
N LYS A 152 15.45 -29.16 15.33
CA LYS A 152 15.65 -28.85 13.90
C LYS A 152 14.48 -29.29 12.99
N PRO A 153 13.88 -30.49 13.16
CA PRO A 153 12.73 -30.90 12.34
C PRO A 153 11.53 -29.96 12.53
N THR A 154 11.27 -29.52 13.76
CA THR A 154 10.19 -28.57 14.07
C THR A 154 10.46 -27.20 13.46
N ALA A 155 11.70 -26.71 13.52
CA ALA A 155 12.07 -25.43 12.89
C ALA A 155 11.89 -25.47 11.36
N LEU A 156 12.30 -26.57 10.72
CA LEU A 156 12.12 -26.76 9.28
C LEU A 156 10.63 -26.84 8.90
N GLN A 157 9.81 -27.48 9.71
CA GLN A 157 8.36 -27.53 9.49
C GLN A 157 7.71 -26.14 9.62
N LEU A 158 8.08 -25.36 10.64
CA LEU A 158 7.62 -23.98 10.80
C LEU A 158 8.11 -23.08 9.65
N ALA A 159 9.35 -23.24 9.20
CA ALA A 159 9.88 -22.53 8.05
C ALA A 159 9.12 -22.87 6.76
N ALA A 160 8.79 -24.15 6.53
CA ALA A 160 7.97 -24.56 5.40
C ALA A 160 6.58 -23.89 5.44
N THR A 161 5.93 -23.86 6.62
CA THR A 161 4.67 -23.13 6.82
C THR A 161 4.80 -21.64 6.49
N TYR A 162 5.89 -21.00 6.94
CA TYR A 162 6.15 -19.60 6.64
C TYR A 162 6.27 -19.37 5.13
N PHE A 163 7.07 -20.17 4.42
CA PHE A 163 7.30 -19.97 2.99
C PHE A 163 6.07 -20.30 2.15
N GLU A 164 5.30 -21.33 2.51
CA GLU A 164 4.05 -21.67 1.83
C GLU A 164 3.08 -20.49 1.79
N HIS A 165 2.92 -19.76 2.90
CA HIS A 165 2.03 -18.60 2.95
C HIS A 165 2.70 -17.30 2.55
N SER A 166 3.90 -17.04 3.03
CA SER A 166 4.47 -15.69 2.96
C SER A 166 5.07 -15.40 1.60
N ASN A 167 5.59 -16.41 0.90
CA ASN A 167 6.19 -16.17 -0.41
C ASN A 167 5.18 -15.78 -1.49
N PHE A 168 3.93 -16.24 -1.41
CA PHE A 168 2.95 -15.90 -2.43
C PHE A 168 2.46 -14.44 -2.31
N PHE A 169 2.50 -13.84 -1.11
CA PHE A 169 2.02 -12.46 -0.91
C PHE A 169 3.14 -11.45 -0.66
N SER A 170 4.24 -11.81 -0.01
CA SER A 170 5.38 -10.92 0.23
C SER A 170 6.67 -11.75 0.36
N PRO A 171 7.34 -12.11 -0.75
CA PRO A 171 8.53 -12.96 -0.77
C PRO A 171 9.79 -12.22 -0.28
N ILE A 172 9.81 -11.87 1.02
CA ILE A 172 10.88 -11.11 1.69
C ILE A 172 12.20 -11.89 1.69
N LEU A 173 12.15 -13.20 1.98
CA LEU A 173 13.32 -14.07 2.12
C LEU A 173 13.38 -15.09 0.99
N ASP A 174 14.60 -15.52 0.64
CA ASP A 174 14.80 -16.64 -0.27
C ASP A 174 14.77 -17.97 0.49
N GLU A 175 13.93 -18.91 0.07
CA GLU A 175 13.71 -20.16 0.78
C GLU A 175 14.96 -21.06 0.77
N GLY A 176 15.63 -21.18 -0.37
CA GLY A 176 16.84 -22.00 -0.49
C GLY A 176 17.94 -21.50 0.44
N ARG A 177 18.20 -20.19 0.41
CA ARG A 177 19.18 -19.54 1.29
C ARG A 177 18.79 -19.66 2.76
N PHE A 178 17.52 -19.48 3.11
CA PHE A 178 17.08 -19.60 4.50
C PHE A 178 17.22 -21.04 5.03
N ARG A 179 16.92 -22.06 4.21
CA ARG A 179 17.15 -23.46 4.60
C ARG A 179 18.62 -23.70 4.93
N SER A 180 19.55 -23.17 4.13
CA SER A 180 20.99 -23.23 4.45
C SER A 180 21.34 -22.53 5.76
N THR A 181 20.71 -21.40 6.06
CA THR A 181 20.86 -20.72 7.36
C THR A 181 20.41 -21.60 8.54
N VAL A 182 19.30 -22.33 8.40
CA VAL A 182 18.86 -23.30 9.42
C VAL A 182 19.89 -24.40 9.60
N GLU A 183 20.46 -24.93 8.53
CA GLU A 183 21.52 -25.95 8.61
C GLU A 183 22.73 -25.45 9.41
N ILE A 184 23.21 -24.23 9.15
CA ILE A 184 24.33 -23.60 9.85
C ILE A 184 24.03 -23.37 11.33
N LEU A 185 22.83 -22.89 11.66
CA LEU A 185 22.47 -22.57 13.05
C LEU A 185 22.26 -23.80 13.93
N TYR A 186 21.97 -24.96 13.33
CA TYR A 186 21.69 -26.21 14.02
C TYR A 186 22.83 -27.23 13.96
N ASP A 187 23.96 -26.89 13.32
CA ASP A 187 25.13 -27.76 13.31
C ASP A 187 25.77 -27.84 14.70
N VAL A 188 25.75 -29.04 15.28
CA VAL A 188 26.21 -29.34 16.64
C VAL A 188 27.71 -29.65 16.67
N GLU A 189 28.32 -30.05 15.55
CA GLU A 189 29.72 -30.48 15.48
C GLU A 189 30.71 -29.29 15.48
N SER A 190 30.22 -28.07 15.22
CA SER A 190 31.05 -26.89 14.93
C SER A 190 31.29 -25.90 16.11
N GLY A 191 30.94 -26.26 17.35
CA GLY A 191 31.15 -25.40 18.54
C GLY A 191 30.09 -24.30 18.75
N PRO A 192 30.23 -23.43 19.77
CA PRO A 192 29.18 -22.48 20.13
C PRO A 192 29.05 -21.36 19.08
N SER A 193 27.91 -21.33 18.38
CA SER A 193 27.38 -20.21 17.59
C SER A 193 28.12 -19.78 16.31
N GLN A 194 28.14 -20.62 15.27
CA GLN A 194 28.65 -20.23 13.94
C GLN A 194 27.77 -19.23 13.16
N GLY A 195 26.44 -19.24 13.37
CA GLY A 195 25.55 -18.33 12.64
C GLY A 195 25.56 -16.89 13.18
N THR A 196 25.53 -15.94 12.25
CA THR A 196 25.50 -14.50 12.51
C THR A 196 24.27 -14.08 13.32
N LEU A 197 24.34 -12.91 13.98
CA LEU A 197 23.18 -12.34 14.68
C LEU A 197 22.01 -12.08 13.73
N ASN A 198 22.29 -11.75 12.47
CA ASN A 198 21.26 -11.54 11.45
C ASN A 198 20.50 -12.84 11.12
N GLU A 199 21.24 -13.93 10.93
CA GLU A 199 20.65 -15.26 10.68
C GLU A 199 19.79 -15.74 11.85
N ARG A 200 20.24 -15.52 13.08
CA ARG A 200 19.47 -15.81 14.30
C ARG A 200 18.20 -14.98 14.35
N PHE A 201 18.29 -13.68 14.07
CA PHE A 201 17.14 -12.78 14.01
C PHE A 201 16.11 -13.28 13.00
N GLN A 202 16.53 -13.59 11.77
CA GLN A 202 15.64 -14.07 10.71
C GLN A 202 14.99 -15.40 11.07
N LEU A 203 15.73 -16.34 11.68
CA LEU A 203 15.16 -17.59 12.18
C LEU A 203 14.07 -17.34 13.23
N LEU A 204 14.38 -16.53 14.26
CA LEU A 204 13.40 -16.19 15.31
C LEU A 204 12.13 -15.58 14.73
N MET A 205 12.27 -14.62 13.80
CA MET A 205 11.13 -13.98 13.14
C MET A 205 10.30 -14.97 12.31
N VAL A 206 10.94 -15.82 11.52
CA VAL A 206 10.24 -16.84 10.72
C VAL A 206 9.48 -17.81 11.61
N LEU A 207 10.07 -18.27 12.72
CA LEU A 207 9.39 -19.15 13.69
C LEU A 207 8.19 -18.45 14.34
N ALA A 208 8.37 -17.18 14.75
CA ALA A 208 7.30 -16.39 15.36
C ALA A 208 6.12 -16.21 14.40
N ILE A 209 6.40 -15.81 13.16
CA ILE A 209 5.39 -15.60 12.10
C ILE A 209 4.69 -16.91 11.75
N ALA A 210 5.44 -18.01 11.61
CA ALA A 210 4.87 -19.32 11.31
C ALA A 210 3.86 -19.78 12.37
N ILE A 211 4.16 -19.58 13.65
CA ILE A 211 3.23 -19.90 14.74
C ILE A 211 1.98 -19.02 14.67
N ARG A 212 2.11 -17.72 14.37
CA ARG A 212 0.94 -16.83 14.15
C ARG A 212 0.09 -17.28 12.97
N LEU A 213 0.71 -17.76 11.89
CA LEU A 213 -0.01 -18.30 10.73
C LEU A 213 -0.74 -19.61 11.08
N LEU A 214 -0.10 -20.52 11.82
CA LEU A 214 -0.74 -21.76 12.28
C LEU A 214 -1.90 -21.50 13.24
N ASN A 215 -1.75 -20.57 14.19
CA ASN A 215 -2.82 -20.19 15.11
C ASN A 215 -4.07 -19.67 14.38
N ARG A 216 -3.91 -19.08 13.19
CA ARG A 216 -5.04 -18.62 12.35
C ARG A 216 -5.78 -19.76 11.66
N THR A 217 -5.14 -20.90 11.48
CA THR A 217 -5.79 -22.12 10.98
C THR A 217 -6.33 -23.00 12.08
N ASP A 218 -5.64 -23.03 13.23
CA ASP A 218 -5.99 -23.84 14.37
C ASP A 218 -5.80 -23.02 15.65
N ALA A 219 -6.91 -22.58 16.23
CA ALA A 219 -6.93 -21.77 17.45
C ALA A 219 -6.33 -22.51 18.66
N ALA A 220 -6.18 -23.84 18.61
CA ALA A 220 -5.52 -24.60 19.66
C ALA A 220 -4.01 -24.36 19.71
N VAL A 221 -3.39 -23.85 18.64
CA VAL A 221 -1.96 -23.54 18.61
C VAL A 221 -1.69 -22.31 19.48
N PRO A 222 -0.93 -22.42 20.59
CA PRO A 222 -0.72 -21.30 21.52
C PRO A 222 0.22 -20.24 20.93
N THR A 223 -0.11 -18.96 21.15
CA THR A 223 0.69 -17.83 20.64
C THR A 223 1.87 -17.45 21.54
N THR A 224 1.96 -18.01 22.75
CA THR A 224 3.03 -17.70 23.73
C THR A 224 4.43 -18.00 23.19
N GLY A 225 4.57 -19.10 22.43
CA GLY A 225 5.81 -19.44 21.75
C GLY A 225 6.19 -18.40 20.68
N SER A 226 5.21 -17.91 19.93
CA SER A 226 5.40 -16.83 18.96
C SER A 226 5.91 -15.56 19.62
N ASP A 227 5.26 -15.12 20.71
CA ASP A 227 5.62 -13.89 21.41
C ASP A 227 7.03 -13.96 22.00
N SER A 228 7.43 -15.13 22.50
CA SER A 228 8.78 -15.36 23.03
C SER A 228 9.85 -15.25 21.94
N PHE A 229 9.62 -15.85 20.76
CA PHE A 229 10.54 -15.74 19.63
C PHE A 229 10.64 -14.31 19.10
N PHE A 230 9.50 -13.62 18.96
CA PHE A 230 9.47 -12.21 18.54
C PHE A 230 10.22 -11.33 19.53
N ALA A 231 9.97 -11.46 20.84
CA ALA A 231 10.66 -10.69 21.87
C ALA A 231 12.18 -10.90 21.84
N SER A 232 12.62 -12.13 21.62
CA SER A 232 14.05 -12.45 21.47
C SER A 232 14.65 -11.83 20.20
N ALA A 233 13.90 -11.80 19.10
CA ALA A 233 14.35 -11.16 17.87
C ALA A 233 14.49 -9.64 18.05
N ILE A 234 13.51 -9.00 18.71
CA ILE A 234 13.56 -7.57 19.03
C ILE A 234 14.74 -7.25 19.95
N TYR A 235 15.01 -8.07 20.96
CA TYR A 235 16.20 -7.91 21.80
C TYR A 235 17.51 -7.93 20.99
N VAL A 236 17.66 -8.86 20.04
CA VAL A 236 18.82 -8.88 19.12
C VAL A 236 18.88 -7.61 18.26
N PHE A 237 17.72 -7.12 17.82
CA PHE A 237 17.60 -5.91 16.99
C PHE A 237 17.98 -4.64 17.76
N THR A 238 17.62 -4.52 19.04
CA THR A 238 17.83 -3.30 19.84
C THR A 238 19.15 -3.27 20.58
N GLU A 239 19.60 -4.40 21.15
CA GLU A 239 20.82 -4.44 21.99
C GLU A 239 22.12 -4.50 21.18
N ARG A 240 22.02 -4.92 19.91
CA ARG A 240 23.18 -5.07 19.00
C ARG A 240 22.94 -4.35 17.68
N PRO A 241 22.63 -3.03 17.70
CA PRO A 241 22.21 -2.30 16.51
C PRO A 241 23.29 -2.30 15.43
N HIS A 242 24.58 -2.24 15.79
CA HIS A 242 25.68 -2.30 14.81
C HIS A 242 25.72 -3.60 13.98
N ALA A 243 25.15 -4.70 14.50
CA ALA A 243 25.13 -5.98 13.79
C ALA A 243 23.94 -6.11 12.83
N ILE A 244 22.85 -5.37 13.06
CA ILE A 244 21.58 -5.53 12.34
C ILE A 244 21.23 -4.29 11.51
N TRP A 245 21.47 -3.07 12.02
CA TRP A 245 21.13 -1.80 11.39
C TRP A 245 22.23 -1.31 10.45
N LYS A 246 22.56 -2.13 9.47
CA LYS A 246 23.63 -1.83 8.51
C LYS A 246 23.22 -0.84 7.42
N GLY A 247 21.93 -0.53 7.32
CA GLY A 247 21.38 0.27 6.22
C GLY A 247 21.47 -0.44 4.87
N ASP A 248 21.55 -1.77 4.86
CA ASP A 248 21.64 -2.60 3.67
C ASP A 248 20.30 -3.32 3.37
N LEU A 249 20.30 -4.16 2.35
CA LEU A 249 19.10 -4.93 1.97
C LEU A 249 18.69 -5.92 3.05
N GLU A 250 19.62 -6.46 3.85
CA GLU A 250 19.30 -7.40 4.92
C GLU A 250 18.62 -6.68 6.10
N HIS A 251 19.06 -5.46 6.42
CA HIS A 251 18.36 -4.58 7.36
C HIS A 251 16.91 -4.32 6.91
N LEU A 252 16.69 -4.04 5.62
CA LEU A 252 15.34 -3.86 5.09
C LEU A 252 14.51 -5.15 5.22
N GLN A 253 15.06 -6.31 4.86
CA GLN A 253 14.38 -7.60 5.04
C GLN A 253 13.94 -7.81 6.50
N ASN A 254 14.79 -7.44 7.47
CA ASN A 254 14.48 -7.56 8.90
C ASN A 254 13.36 -6.65 9.35
N LEU A 255 13.34 -5.38 8.90
CA LEU A 255 12.23 -4.46 9.17
C LEU A 255 10.92 -5.01 8.60
N LEU A 256 10.94 -5.55 7.38
CA LEU A 256 9.74 -6.13 6.76
C LEU A 256 9.23 -7.36 7.51
N LEU A 257 10.11 -8.21 8.06
CA LEU A 257 9.70 -9.31 8.94
C LEU A 257 9.02 -8.80 10.22
N ILE A 258 9.51 -7.71 10.81
CA ILE A 258 8.89 -7.08 11.98
C ILE A 258 7.49 -6.55 11.62
N VAL A 259 7.35 -5.86 10.48
CA VAL A 259 6.06 -5.38 9.98
C VAL A 259 5.10 -6.56 9.80
N GLN A 260 5.55 -7.62 9.13
CA GLN A 260 4.73 -8.78 8.84
C GLN A 260 4.27 -9.49 10.12
N TYR A 261 5.14 -9.64 11.11
CA TYR A 261 4.77 -10.15 12.43
C TYR A 261 3.68 -9.31 13.08
N ASN A 262 3.87 -7.98 13.14
CA ASN A 262 2.92 -7.07 13.79
C ASN A 262 1.54 -7.07 13.09
N ILE A 263 1.53 -7.16 11.76
CA ILE A 263 0.30 -7.37 10.98
C ILE A 263 -0.38 -8.68 11.42
N PHE A 264 0.37 -9.76 11.63
CA PHE A 264 -0.22 -11.03 12.03
C PHE A 264 -0.65 -11.09 13.49
N ALA A 265 0.05 -10.40 14.38
CA ALA A 265 -0.30 -10.20 15.78
C ALA A 265 -1.41 -9.15 15.98
N SER A 266 -1.90 -8.50 14.90
CA SER A 266 -2.91 -7.42 14.93
C SER A 266 -2.47 -6.16 15.68
N ASN A 267 -1.16 -5.90 15.77
CA ASN A 267 -0.60 -4.65 16.27
C ASN A 267 -0.32 -3.68 15.11
N LEU A 268 -1.39 -3.07 14.59
CA LEU A 268 -1.31 -2.22 13.41
C LEU A 268 -0.57 -0.90 13.65
N SER A 269 -0.56 -0.41 14.89
CA SER A 269 0.21 0.79 15.27
C SER A 269 1.71 0.54 15.12
N ALA A 270 2.24 -0.55 15.69
CA ALA A 270 3.64 -0.91 15.50
C ALA A 270 3.96 -1.17 14.02
N ALA A 271 3.09 -1.90 13.31
CA ALA A 271 3.26 -2.15 11.87
C ALA A 271 3.39 -0.84 11.07
N TRP A 272 2.61 0.20 11.42
CA TRP A 272 2.65 1.51 10.76
C TRP A 272 4.00 2.22 10.89
N HIS A 273 4.56 2.24 12.09
CA HIS A 273 5.84 2.90 12.32
C HIS A 273 6.98 2.13 11.63
N PHE A 274 7.01 0.80 11.76
CA PHE A 274 8.05 -0.01 11.13
C PHE A 274 7.97 -0.03 9.61
N ILE A 275 6.78 0.03 9.01
CA ILE A 275 6.68 0.12 7.54
C ILE A 275 7.16 1.49 7.06
N GLY A 276 6.91 2.57 7.80
CA GLY A 276 7.48 3.89 7.50
C GLY A 276 9.01 3.88 7.48
N LEU A 277 9.65 3.21 8.45
CA LEU A 277 11.12 3.02 8.47
C LEU A 277 11.59 2.18 7.28
N ALA A 278 10.91 1.07 6.97
CA ALA A 278 11.23 0.21 5.85
C ALA A 278 11.11 0.93 4.50
N THR A 279 10.06 1.74 4.31
CA THR A 279 9.86 2.52 3.08
C THR A 279 10.95 3.57 2.90
N ARG A 280 11.36 4.28 3.96
CA ARG A 280 12.47 5.24 3.91
C ARG A 280 13.80 4.55 3.58
N LEU A 281 14.09 3.41 4.21
CA LEU A 281 15.29 2.64 3.90
C LEU A 281 15.28 2.11 2.47
N ALA A 282 14.12 1.72 1.94
CA ALA A 282 13.98 1.32 0.54
C ALA A 282 14.30 2.47 -0.43
N ILE A 283 13.93 3.71 -0.08
CA ILE A 283 14.31 4.92 -0.82
C ILE A 283 15.81 5.18 -0.73
N ASP A 284 16.39 5.13 0.47
CA ASP A 284 17.83 5.35 0.69
C ASP A 284 18.70 4.33 -0.07
N LEU A 285 18.19 3.10 -0.21
CA LEU A 285 18.82 2.02 -0.99
C LEU A 285 18.64 2.16 -2.51
N ASP A 286 17.97 3.20 -3.00
CA ASP A 286 17.60 3.41 -4.40
C ASP A 286 16.87 2.19 -4.99
N LEU A 287 15.88 1.66 -4.27
CA LEU A 287 15.10 0.50 -4.74
C LEU A 287 13.94 0.86 -5.66
N LEU A 288 13.62 2.16 -5.79
CA LEU A 288 12.59 2.65 -6.71
C LEU A 288 13.10 2.75 -8.14
N ASN A 289 14.41 2.91 -8.31
CA ASN A 289 15.07 2.94 -9.61
C ASN A 289 15.90 1.69 -9.78
N GLU A 290 15.66 0.95 -10.86
CA GLU A 290 16.64 -0.04 -11.29
C GLU A 290 17.82 0.70 -11.94
N THR A 291 18.82 1.04 -11.14
CA THR A 291 20.04 1.67 -11.65
C THR A 291 20.67 0.71 -12.68
N GLN A 292 20.90 1.16 -13.92
CA GLN A 292 21.59 0.39 -14.97
C GLN A 292 23.08 0.06 -14.65
N ARG A 293 23.48 0.10 -13.37
CA ARG A 293 24.81 -0.27 -12.91
C ARG A 293 24.98 -1.79 -13.03
N GLY A 294 25.23 -2.21 -14.26
CA GLY A 294 25.56 -3.58 -14.63
C GLY A 294 24.45 -4.27 -15.39
N LEU A 295 24.35 -4.01 -16.69
CA LEU A 295 23.97 -5.02 -17.70
C LEU A 295 25.00 -6.18 -17.74
N ALA A 296 25.50 -6.59 -16.58
CA ALA A 296 26.24 -7.83 -16.44
C ALA A 296 25.19 -8.93 -16.59
N GLN A 297 25.20 -9.60 -17.73
CA GLN A 297 24.40 -10.81 -17.98
C GLN A 297 24.81 -11.99 -17.07
N SER A 298 25.65 -11.77 -16.06
CA SER A 298 26.08 -12.83 -15.16
C SER A 298 24.87 -13.30 -14.33
N PRO A 299 24.71 -14.62 -14.14
CA PRO A 299 23.62 -15.16 -13.32
C PRO A 299 23.59 -14.59 -11.90
N ILE A 300 24.77 -14.27 -11.34
CA ILE A 300 24.91 -13.71 -9.99
C ILE A 300 24.34 -12.28 -9.93
N ALA A 301 24.65 -11.43 -10.93
CA ALA A 301 24.10 -10.08 -10.99
C ALA A 301 22.58 -10.11 -11.19
N GLN A 302 22.07 -11.03 -12.02
CA GLN A 302 20.62 -11.22 -12.21
C GLN A 302 19.91 -11.66 -10.93
N ALA A 303 20.50 -12.60 -10.18
CA ALA A 303 19.97 -13.03 -8.88
C ALA A 303 19.91 -11.85 -7.89
N GLN A 304 20.99 -11.07 -7.75
CA GLN A 304 21.03 -9.90 -6.87
C GLN A 304 20.00 -8.82 -7.26
N THR A 305 19.87 -8.53 -8.56
CA THR A 305 18.84 -7.63 -9.07
C THR A 305 17.44 -8.15 -8.73
N ASN A 306 17.20 -9.45 -8.92
CA ASN A 306 15.91 -10.03 -8.60
C ASN A 306 15.61 -9.97 -7.09
N LYS A 307 16.60 -10.22 -6.23
CA LYS A 307 16.49 -10.04 -4.78
C LYS A 307 16.04 -8.63 -4.44
N ARG A 308 16.68 -7.60 -5.02
CA ARG A 308 16.33 -6.18 -4.82
C ARG A 308 14.87 -5.90 -5.21
N ARG A 309 14.44 -6.37 -6.39
CA ARG A 309 13.04 -6.25 -6.85
C ARG A 309 12.07 -6.90 -5.86
N ARG A 310 12.33 -8.15 -5.45
CA ARG A 310 11.47 -8.89 -4.52
C ARG A 310 11.28 -8.18 -3.19
N VAL A 311 12.38 -7.68 -2.60
CA VAL A 311 12.34 -6.96 -1.32
C VAL A 311 11.61 -5.63 -1.48
N PHE A 312 11.87 -4.86 -2.53
CA PHE A 312 11.14 -3.62 -2.84
C PHE A 312 9.63 -3.85 -2.96
N TRP A 313 9.22 -4.81 -3.79
CA TRP A 313 7.81 -5.10 -4.00
C TRP A 313 7.14 -5.73 -2.77
N SER A 314 7.90 -6.39 -1.89
CA SER A 314 7.40 -6.81 -0.58
C SER A 314 7.11 -5.60 0.32
N THR A 315 8.00 -4.59 0.34
CA THR A 315 7.73 -3.30 1.01
C THR A 315 6.46 -2.66 0.45
N TYR A 316 6.35 -2.59 -0.88
CA TYR A 316 5.19 -2.01 -1.58
C TYR A 316 3.87 -2.68 -1.15
N ILE A 317 3.80 -4.01 -1.18
CA ILE A 317 2.58 -4.75 -0.83
C ILE A 317 2.20 -4.51 0.64
N LEU A 318 3.17 -4.57 1.55
CA LEU A 318 2.91 -4.40 2.99
C LEU A 318 2.47 -2.98 3.32
N GLU A 319 3.12 -1.95 2.75
CA GLU A 319 2.71 -0.55 2.91
C GLU A 319 1.32 -0.33 2.33
N THR A 320 1.09 -0.76 1.08
CA THR A 320 -0.20 -0.59 0.42
C THR A 320 -1.34 -1.24 1.19
N ASN A 321 -1.12 -2.48 1.67
CA ASN A 321 -2.09 -3.16 2.52
C ASN A 321 -2.35 -2.33 3.78
N LEU A 322 -1.33 -1.88 4.48
CA LEU A 322 -1.55 -1.16 5.73
C LEU A 322 -2.26 0.19 5.50
N CYS A 323 -1.88 0.93 4.46
CA CYS A 323 -2.50 2.19 4.06
C CYS A 323 -4.00 2.04 3.77
N VAL A 324 -4.39 1.07 2.94
CA VAL A 324 -5.82 0.84 2.58
C VAL A 324 -6.65 0.50 3.81
N VAL A 325 -6.08 -0.21 4.78
CA VAL A 325 -6.80 -0.54 6.01
C VAL A 325 -6.86 0.62 6.98
N LEU A 326 -5.74 1.31 7.15
CA LEU A 326 -5.66 2.38 8.12
C LEU A 326 -6.29 3.67 7.61
N ASN A 327 -6.81 3.63 6.36
CA ASN A 327 -7.29 4.78 5.63
C ASN A 327 -6.25 5.91 5.59
N ARG A 328 -5.01 5.56 5.24
CA ARG A 328 -3.86 6.46 5.16
C ARG A 328 -3.28 6.49 3.75
N PRO A 329 -2.73 7.62 3.30
CA PRO A 329 -2.06 7.67 2.00
C PRO A 329 -0.72 6.91 2.05
N ARG A 330 -0.26 6.41 0.91
CA ARG A 330 1.09 5.83 0.76
C ARG A 330 2.16 6.91 0.68
N SER A 331 3.38 6.55 1.08
CA SER A 331 4.54 7.44 1.01
C SER A 331 5.08 7.59 -0.41
N ILE A 332 5.06 6.50 -1.21
CA ILE A 332 5.61 6.47 -2.57
C ILE A 332 4.44 6.38 -3.58
N PRO A 333 4.30 7.37 -4.49
CA PRO A 333 3.33 7.29 -5.58
C PRO A 333 3.85 6.37 -6.70
N ASP A 334 2.93 5.74 -7.45
CA ASP A 334 3.31 4.76 -8.48
C ASP A 334 4.12 5.38 -9.61
N GLU A 335 3.93 6.67 -9.91
CA GLU A 335 4.71 7.38 -10.93
C GLU A 335 6.19 7.55 -10.57
N ALA A 336 6.56 7.38 -9.29
CA ALA A 336 7.95 7.41 -8.84
C ALA A 336 8.65 6.04 -8.93
N ILE A 337 7.93 4.98 -9.31
CA ILE A 337 8.44 3.61 -9.31
C ILE A 337 8.87 3.22 -10.74
N PHE A 338 10.18 3.05 -10.93
CA PHE A 338 10.78 2.58 -12.19
C PHE A 338 11.28 1.13 -12.11
N THR A 339 11.23 0.51 -10.92
CA THR A 339 11.64 -0.87 -10.69
C THR A 339 10.62 -1.83 -11.31
N PRO A 340 11.02 -2.74 -12.20
CA PRO A 340 10.10 -3.70 -12.82
C PRO A 340 9.71 -4.81 -11.84
N LEU A 341 8.68 -5.59 -12.20
CA LEU A 341 8.26 -6.75 -11.42
C LEU A 341 9.40 -7.78 -11.26
N PRO A 342 9.42 -8.56 -10.17
CA PRO A 342 10.34 -9.67 -9.99
C PRO A 342 10.30 -10.68 -11.15
N SER A 343 11.48 -11.19 -11.53
CA SER A 343 11.60 -12.32 -12.45
C SER A 343 10.97 -13.58 -11.85
N THR A 344 10.21 -14.28 -12.69
CA THR A 344 9.63 -15.61 -12.42
C THR A 344 10.51 -16.76 -12.92
N SER A 345 11.71 -16.44 -13.42
CA SER A 345 12.69 -17.40 -13.93
C SER A 345 14.01 -17.32 -13.17
N GLY A 346 14.69 -18.46 -13.02
CA GLY A 346 15.99 -18.57 -12.37
C GLY A 346 15.96 -19.08 -10.92
N PRO A 347 17.14 -19.20 -10.27
CA PRO A 347 17.26 -19.80 -8.94
C PRO A 347 16.62 -18.97 -7.82
N GLU A 348 16.58 -17.64 -7.95
CA GLU A 348 15.90 -16.74 -6.99
C GLU A 348 14.51 -16.28 -7.51
N ALA A 349 13.87 -17.07 -8.39
CA ALA A 349 12.60 -16.73 -9.00
C ALA A 349 11.51 -16.44 -7.95
N SER A 350 10.75 -15.37 -8.19
CA SER A 350 9.52 -15.14 -7.45
C SER A 350 8.40 -15.99 -8.02
N THR A 351 7.42 -16.37 -7.19
CA THR A 351 6.25 -17.09 -7.68
C THR A 351 5.46 -16.15 -8.61
N PRO A 352 4.89 -16.65 -9.73
CA PRO A 352 3.99 -15.85 -10.56
C PRO A 352 2.82 -15.24 -9.75
N LEU A 353 2.39 -15.94 -8.70
CA LEU A 353 1.37 -15.46 -7.75
C LEU A 353 1.81 -14.20 -6.99
N ALA A 354 3.09 -14.06 -6.61
CA ALA A 354 3.58 -12.85 -5.99
C ALA A 354 3.42 -11.63 -6.90
N ASN A 355 3.78 -11.77 -8.19
CA ASN A 355 3.56 -10.71 -9.18
C ASN A 355 2.08 -10.39 -9.36
N HIS A 356 1.23 -11.41 -9.34
CA HIS A 356 -0.20 -11.25 -9.42
C HIS A 356 -0.79 -10.48 -8.21
N CYS A 357 -0.26 -10.72 -7.00
CA CYS A 357 -0.59 -9.96 -5.80
C CYS A 357 -0.13 -8.50 -5.87
N ILE A 358 1.03 -8.21 -6.49
CA ILE A 358 1.49 -6.83 -6.71
C ILE A 358 0.48 -6.06 -7.56
N ILE A 359 0.07 -6.64 -8.69
CA ILE A 359 -0.88 -6.03 -9.64
C ILE A 359 -2.22 -5.76 -8.95
N PHE A 360 -2.70 -6.71 -8.15
CA PHE A 360 -3.89 -6.51 -7.32
C PHE A 360 -3.75 -5.30 -6.39
N ARG A 361 -2.63 -5.18 -5.68
CA ARG A 361 -2.40 -4.06 -4.74
C ARG A 361 -2.33 -2.70 -5.44
N GLN A 362 -1.81 -2.65 -6.66
CA GLN A 362 -1.86 -1.44 -7.49
C GLN A 362 -3.32 -1.04 -7.77
N ALA A 363 -4.15 -1.97 -8.22
CA ALA A 363 -5.58 -1.71 -8.49
C ALA A 363 -6.36 -1.35 -7.21
N GLU A 364 -6.16 -2.10 -6.11
CA GLU A 364 -6.81 -1.83 -4.82
C GLU A 364 -6.48 -0.42 -4.31
N TYR A 365 -5.21 -0.01 -4.42
CA TYR A 365 -4.81 1.33 -4.01
C TYR A 365 -5.33 2.43 -4.94
N GLU A 366 -5.35 2.21 -6.25
CA GLU A 366 -5.92 3.18 -7.20
C GLU A 366 -7.38 3.47 -6.85
N ILE A 367 -8.16 2.43 -6.56
CA ILE A 367 -9.56 2.54 -6.10
C ILE A 367 -9.61 3.31 -4.79
N PHE A 368 -8.87 2.86 -3.78
CA PHE A 368 -8.82 3.51 -2.47
C PHE A 368 -8.44 4.99 -2.56
N HIS A 369 -7.38 5.33 -3.29
CA HIS A 369 -6.91 6.69 -3.41
C HIS A 369 -7.96 7.58 -4.10
N THR A 370 -8.52 7.12 -5.21
CA THR A 370 -9.48 7.89 -6.02
C THR A 370 -10.81 8.13 -5.29
N LEU A 371 -11.27 7.16 -4.49
CA LEU A 371 -12.54 7.28 -3.77
C LEU A 371 -12.45 8.14 -2.50
N ASN A 372 -11.31 8.16 -1.80
CA ASN A 372 -11.21 8.76 -0.47
C ASN A 372 -10.45 10.08 -0.44
N TYR A 373 -9.50 10.29 -1.36
CA TYR A 373 -8.69 11.52 -1.36
C TYR A 373 -9.22 12.50 -2.38
N LYS A 374 -8.86 13.77 -2.20
CA LYS A 374 -9.15 14.79 -3.22
C LYS A 374 -8.59 14.28 -4.54
N PRO A 375 -9.40 14.16 -5.60
CA PRO A 375 -8.89 13.82 -6.90
C PRO A 375 -7.72 14.76 -7.23
N ARG A 376 -6.76 14.30 -8.02
CA ARG A 376 -5.87 15.27 -8.69
C ARG A 376 -6.79 16.27 -9.42
N VAL A 377 -6.30 17.43 -9.85
CA VAL A 377 -7.07 18.27 -10.78
C VAL A 377 -7.18 17.50 -12.11
N HIS A 378 -7.95 16.41 -12.12
CA HIS A 378 -8.45 15.77 -13.29
C HIS A 378 -9.30 16.87 -13.89
N GLY A 379 -8.95 17.27 -15.11
CA GLY A 379 -9.66 18.34 -15.79
C GLY A 379 -11.17 18.06 -15.80
N PRO A 380 -11.99 19.03 -16.23
CA PRO A 380 -13.46 18.94 -16.23
C PRO A 380 -14.07 17.75 -17.01
N LEU A 381 -13.25 16.84 -17.55
CA LEU A 381 -13.59 15.70 -18.39
C LEU A 381 -13.38 14.33 -17.71
N PHE A 382 -13.07 14.26 -16.40
CA PHE A 382 -12.92 12.95 -15.74
C PHE A 382 -14.26 12.29 -15.50
N ASP A 383 -14.56 11.26 -16.30
CA ASP A 383 -15.76 10.46 -16.17
C ASP A 383 -15.53 9.33 -15.14
N PHE A 384 -16.01 9.57 -13.93
CA PHE A 384 -15.91 8.61 -12.83
C PHE A 384 -16.71 7.33 -13.05
N HIS A 385 -17.83 7.40 -13.78
CA HIS A 385 -18.63 6.22 -14.09
C HIS A 385 -17.86 5.30 -15.06
N GLN A 386 -17.29 5.88 -16.12
CA GLN A 386 -16.41 5.13 -17.04
C GLN A 386 -15.18 4.56 -16.32
N TRP A 387 -14.58 5.32 -15.39
CA TRP A 387 -13.46 4.83 -14.58
C TRP A 387 -13.87 3.64 -13.69
N LYS A 388 -15.02 3.70 -12.98
CA LYS A 388 -15.52 2.58 -12.18
C LYS A 388 -15.73 1.32 -13.00
N ILE A 389 -16.34 1.45 -14.18
CA ILE A 389 -16.53 0.31 -15.10
C ILE A 389 -15.18 -0.25 -15.55
N SER A 390 -14.25 0.61 -15.96
CA SER A 390 -12.90 0.19 -16.33
C SER A 390 -12.18 -0.52 -15.18
N MET A 391 -12.35 -0.04 -13.94
CA MET A 391 -11.78 -0.69 -12.76
C MET A 391 -12.37 -2.07 -12.50
N ARG A 392 -13.70 -2.21 -12.60
CA ARG A 392 -14.38 -3.50 -12.49
C ARG A 392 -13.82 -4.49 -13.53
N ASP A 393 -13.72 -4.06 -14.78
CA ASP A 393 -13.28 -4.93 -15.87
C ASP A 393 -11.82 -5.38 -15.68
N ARG A 394 -10.93 -4.47 -15.24
CA ARG A 394 -9.54 -4.79 -14.85
C ARG A 394 -9.47 -5.81 -13.71
N LEU A 395 -10.33 -5.69 -12.69
CA LEU A 395 -10.37 -6.63 -11.57
C LEU A 395 -10.87 -8.01 -11.99
N VAL A 396 -11.86 -8.07 -12.88
CA VAL A 396 -12.36 -9.33 -13.45
C VAL A 396 -11.31 -9.99 -14.33
N GLU A 397 -10.62 -9.24 -15.19
CA GLU A 397 -9.51 -9.75 -15.99
C GLU A 397 -8.36 -10.26 -15.12
N TRP A 398 -8.01 -9.51 -14.07
CA TRP A 398 -7.04 -9.96 -13.06
C TRP A 398 -7.46 -11.30 -12.46
N HIS A 399 -8.71 -11.45 -12.00
CA HIS A 399 -9.20 -12.71 -11.44
C HIS A 399 -9.17 -13.88 -12.43
N GLN A 400 -9.46 -13.63 -13.72
CA GLN A 400 -9.42 -14.66 -14.76
C GLN A 400 -7.98 -15.10 -15.12
N THR A 401 -6.99 -14.28 -14.82
CA THR A 401 -5.57 -14.52 -15.15
C THR A 401 -4.74 -15.00 -13.95
N VAL A 402 -5.40 -15.45 -12.88
CA VAL A 402 -4.74 -16.05 -11.71
C VAL A 402 -3.85 -17.22 -12.15
N PRO A 403 -2.54 -17.19 -11.85
CA PRO A 403 -1.64 -18.30 -12.16
C PRO A 403 -2.09 -19.62 -11.51
N PRO A 404 -1.76 -20.78 -12.11
CA PRO A 404 -2.14 -22.08 -11.55
C PRO A 404 -1.76 -22.23 -10.08
N LEU A 405 -2.73 -22.62 -9.27
CA LEU A 405 -2.57 -22.85 -7.84
C LEU A 405 -2.18 -24.31 -7.60
N ASP A 406 -1.25 -24.54 -6.68
CA ASP A 406 -0.99 -25.89 -6.20
C ASP A 406 -2.14 -26.32 -5.27
N ALA A 407 -2.91 -27.33 -5.70
CA ALA A 407 -4.04 -27.87 -4.95
C ALA A 407 -3.62 -28.45 -3.59
N THR A 408 -2.33 -28.71 -3.36
CA THR A 408 -1.81 -29.22 -2.09
C THR A 408 -1.59 -28.14 -1.04
N SER A 409 -1.68 -26.85 -1.39
CA SER A 409 -1.49 -25.79 -0.42
C SER A 409 -2.63 -25.77 0.60
N LYS A 410 -2.30 -26.21 1.81
CA LYS A 410 -3.17 -26.05 3.00
C LYS A 410 -3.31 -24.58 3.37
N LEU A 411 -2.37 -23.79 2.86
CA LEU A 411 -1.96 -22.43 3.14
C LEU A 411 -2.73 -21.26 2.50
N ALA A 412 -3.06 -21.42 1.22
CA ALA A 412 -3.57 -20.36 0.34
C ALA A 412 -4.35 -20.93 -0.87
N PRO A 413 -5.67 -21.17 -0.74
CA PRO A 413 -6.52 -21.69 -1.81
C PRO A 413 -7.02 -20.58 -2.74
N GLN A 414 -7.68 -21.03 -3.81
CA GLN A 414 -8.42 -20.23 -4.79
C GLN A 414 -9.39 -19.22 -4.17
N ASN A 415 -9.96 -19.56 -3.01
CA ASN A 415 -10.87 -18.70 -2.25
C ASN A 415 -10.30 -17.32 -1.87
N PHE A 416 -8.97 -17.17 -1.82
CA PHE A 416 -8.32 -15.88 -1.60
C PHE A 416 -8.64 -14.89 -2.73
N PHE A 417 -8.55 -15.34 -3.98
CA PHE A 417 -8.73 -14.49 -5.17
C PHE A 417 -10.20 -14.12 -5.36
N ASP A 418 -11.11 -15.06 -5.10
CA ASP A 418 -12.55 -14.78 -5.09
C ASP A 418 -12.89 -13.72 -4.03
N GLY A 419 -12.39 -13.90 -2.81
CA GLY A 419 -12.59 -12.94 -1.72
C GLY A 419 -12.00 -11.56 -2.07
N ALA A 420 -10.79 -11.52 -2.62
CA ALA A 420 -10.13 -10.28 -3.02
C ALA A 420 -10.92 -9.52 -4.11
N LEU A 421 -11.45 -10.23 -5.11
CA LEU A 421 -12.28 -9.64 -6.17
C LEU A 421 -13.55 -9.01 -5.58
N TYR A 422 -14.40 -9.81 -4.94
CA TYR A 422 -15.71 -9.33 -4.51
C TYR A 422 -15.61 -8.29 -3.38
N MET A 423 -14.63 -8.40 -2.49
CA MET A 423 -14.41 -7.36 -1.47
C MET A 423 -13.98 -6.02 -2.07
N THR A 424 -13.17 -6.04 -3.12
CA THR A 424 -12.73 -4.82 -3.80
C THR A 424 -13.85 -4.23 -4.65
N LEU A 425 -14.68 -5.07 -5.28
CA LEU A 425 -15.87 -4.63 -6.01
C LEU A 425 -16.91 -4.01 -5.07
N VAL A 426 -17.18 -4.63 -3.91
CA VAL A 426 -18.04 -4.01 -2.88
C VAL A 426 -17.49 -2.64 -2.53
N TYR A 427 -16.19 -2.52 -2.27
CA TYR A 427 -15.58 -1.23 -1.94
C TYR A 427 -15.66 -0.19 -3.07
N LEU A 428 -15.50 -0.61 -4.33
CA LEU A 428 -15.55 0.25 -5.51
C LEU A 428 -16.94 0.88 -5.74
N PHE A 429 -17.99 0.09 -5.51
CA PHE A 429 -19.38 0.50 -5.74
C PHE A 429 -20.10 1.00 -4.47
N SER A 430 -19.48 0.86 -3.31
CA SER A 430 -19.96 1.45 -2.06
C SER A 430 -20.02 2.98 -2.13
N PRO A 431 -20.94 3.61 -1.38
CA PRO A 431 -20.93 5.07 -1.19
C PRO A 431 -19.56 5.56 -0.70
N SER A 432 -19.11 6.69 -1.22
CA SER A 432 -17.82 7.32 -0.89
C SER A 432 -17.96 8.85 -0.87
N PRO A 433 -16.99 9.61 -0.32
CA PRO A 433 -17.08 11.07 -0.24
C PRO A 433 -17.43 11.77 -1.56
N HIS A 434 -16.92 11.27 -2.69
CA HIS A 434 -17.20 11.82 -4.02
C HIS A 434 -18.45 11.23 -4.69
N PHE A 435 -18.97 10.10 -4.17
CA PHE A 435 -20.10 9.35 -4.70
C PHE A 435 -21.04 8.93 -3.56
N SER A 436 -21.72 9.91 -2.96
CA SER A 436 -22.60 9.66 -1.80
C SER A 436 -23.93 9.00 -2.17
N SER A 437 -24.39 9.15 -3.42
CA SER A 437 -25.68 8.64 -3.90
C SER A 437 -25.53 7.84 -5.20
N PRO A 438 -25.24 6.53 -5.12
CA PRO A 438 -25.12 5.68 -6.31
C PRO A 438 -26.47 5.53 -7.04
N PRO A 439 -26.49 5.51 -8.39
CA PRO A 439 -27.70 5.28 -9.16
C PRO A 439 -28.24 3.85 -8.96
N GLU A 440 -29.52 3.63 -9.28
CA GLU A 440 -30.18 2.33 -9.08
C GLU A 440 -29.42 1.15 -9.73
N ALA A 441 -28.86 1.35 -10.93
CA ALA A 441 -28.06 0.33 -11.61
C ALA A 441 -26.81 -0.07 -10.81
N GLU A 442 -26.06 0.91 -10.27
CA GLU A 442 -24.88 0.65 -9.43
C GLU A 442 -25.27 0.04 -8.08
N LEU A 443 -26.43 0.40 -7.51
CA LEU A 443 -26.97 -0.23 -6.30
C LEU A 443 -27.28 -1.71 -6.51
N ARG A 444 -27.81 -2.07 -7.69
CA ARG A 444 -28.08 -3.47 -8.05
C ARG A 444 -26.77 -4.25 -8.21
N ASP A 445 -25.76 -3.67 -8.84
CA ASP A 445 -24.42 -4.27 -8.94
C ASP A 445 -23.79 -4.46 -7.56
N LEU A 446 -23.84 -3.43 -6.70
CA LEU A 446 -23.35 -3.50 -5.32
C LEU A 446 -24.05 -4.61 -4.52
N ALA A 447 -25.37 -4.73 -4.62
CA ALA A 447 -26.13 -5.77 -3.93
C ALA A 447 -25.71 -7.18 -4.39
N GLN A 448 -25.44 -7.37 -5.69
CA GLN A 448 -24.94 -8.63 -6.23
C GLN A 448 -23.53 -8.97 -5.72
N TYR A 449 -22.60 -8.00 -5.77
CA TYR A 449 -21.23 -8.21 -5.29
C TYR A 449 -21.19 -8.48 -3.79
N ALA A 450 -21.97 -7.74 -3.01
CA ALA A 450 -22.06 -7.91 -1.56
C ALA A 450 -22.69 -9.26 -1.19
N SER A 451 -23.75 -9.69 -1.90
CA SER A 451 -24.37 -11.00 -1.69
C SER A 451 -23.38 -12.12 -1.96
N ARG A 452 -22.64 -12.02 -3.07
CA ARG A 452 -21.63 -13.01 -3.44
C ARG A 452 -20.46 -13.05 -2.44
N SER A 453 -20.02 -11.89 -1.97
CA SER A 453 -19.04 -11.79 -0.89
C SER A 453 -19.51 -12.55 0.36
N VAL A 454 -20.71 -12.24 0.87
CA VAL A 454 -21.27 -12.92 2.07
C VAL A 454 -21.37 -14.44 1.88
N GLU A 455 -21.76 -14.91 0.70
CA GLU A 455 -21.79 -16.34 0.37
C GLU A 455 -20.41 -17.00 0.46
N LEU A 456 -19.38 -16.38 -0.09
CA LEU A 456 -18.01 -16.87 -0.04
C LEU A 456 -17.50 -16.96 1.41
N TYR A 457 -17.77 -15.93 2.21
CA TYR A 457 -17.45 -15.92 3.63
C TYR A 457 -18.18 -17.03 4.39
N ARG A 458 -19.47 -17.25 4.12
CA ARG A 458 -20.23 -18.35 4.73
C ARG A 458 -19.68 -19.72 4.35
N ALA A 459 -19.35 -19.94 3.08
CA ALA A 459 -18.77 -21.20 2.61
C ALA A 459 -17.43 -21.46 3.29
N GLY A 460 -16.54 -20.46 3.30
CA GLY A 460 -15.25 -20.55 3.99
C GLY A 460 -15.39 -20.79 5.50
N PHE A 461 -16.40 -20.20 6.14
CA PHE A 461 -16.66 -20.41 7.57
C PHE A 461 -17.05 -21.86 7.85
N LYS A 462 -17.99 -22.39 7.06
CA LYS A 462 -18.49 -23.77 7.19
C LYS A 462 -17.39 -24.81 6.94
N GLU A 463 -16.47 -24.53 6.02
CA GLU A 463 -15.36 -25.42 5.66
C GLU A 463 -14.14 -25.24 6.56
N GLY A 464 -14.17 -24.32 7.53
CA GLY A 464 -13.00 -24.00 8.38
C GLY A 464 -11.84 -23.37 7.61
N GLN A 465 -12.09 -22.83 6.42
CA GLN A 465 -11.09 -22.24 5.53
C GLN A 465 -10.95 -20.72 5.70
N LEU A 466 -11.81 -20.08 6.49
CA LEU A 466 -11.63 -18.69 6.87
C LEU A 466 -10.40 -18.57 7.78
N ARG A 467 -9.27 -18.30 7.15
CA ARG A 467 -8.05 -17.91 7.85
C ARG A 467 -8.26 -16.48 8.31
N PHE A 468 -8.45 -16.30 9.61
CA PHE A 468 -8.77 -15.00 10.21
C PHE A 468 -7.62 -14.01 10.02
N TYR A 469 -7.59 -13.34 8.87
CA TYR A 469 -6.95 -12.04 8.76
C TYR A 469 -7.78 -11.07 9.58
N TRP A 470 -7.16 -10.17 10.33
CA TRP A 470 -7.86 -9.08 11.00
C TRP A 470 -8.69 -8.22 10.02
N ARG A 471 -8.45 -8.33 8.70
CA ARG A 471 -9.29 -7.78 7.61
C ARG A 471 -10.60 -8.52 7.38
N THR A 472 -10.70 -9.79 7.75
CA THR A 472 -11.80 -10.73 7.43
C THR A 472 -13.12 -10.26 8.05
N VAL A 473 -13.11 -9.87 9.33
CA VAL A 473 -14.28 -9.36 10.05
C VAL A 473 -14.74 -7.99 9.50
N PRO A 474 -13.87 -6.97 9.36
CA PRO A 474 -14.25 -5.68 8.73
C PRO A 474 -14.76 -5.83 7.29
N ASN A 475 -14.17 -6.74 6.51
CA ASN A 475 -14.60 -7.00 5.14
C ASN A 475 -16.01 -7.60 5.09
N LEU A 476 -16.30 -8.59 5.94
CA LEU A 476 -17.63 -9.18 6.02
C LEU A 476 -18.66 -8.14 6.50
N PHE A 477 -18.31 -7.37 7.54
CA PHE A 477 -19.11 -6.25 8.02
C PHE A 477 -19.45 -5.28 6.89
N ARG A 478 -18.45 -4.85 6.11
CA ARG A 478 -18.64 -3.95 4.95
C ARG A 478 -19.60 -4.53 3.92
N SER A 479 -19.48 -5.82 3.62
CA SER A 479 -20.38 -6.50 2.67
C SER A 479 -21.81 -6.55 3.20
N GLY A 480 -21.99 -6.88 4.47
CA GLY A 480 -23.31 -6.83 5.11
C GLY A 480 -23.90 -5.43 5.14
N ALA A 481 -23.11 -4.42 5.51
CA ALA A 481 -23.55 -3.03 5.56
C ALA A 481 -23.96 -2.52 4.17
N ALA A 482 -23.26 -2.94 3.12
CA ALA A 482 -23.63 -2.63 1.74
C ALA A 482 -25.00 -3.21 1.37
N LEU A 483 -25.32 -4.44 1.80
CA LEU A 483 -26.64 -5.04 1.58
C LEU A 483 -27.74 -4.25 2.28
N VAL A 484 -27.54 -3.90 3.55
CA VAL A 484 -28.50 -3.08 4.32
C VAL A 484 -28.74 -1.73 3.62
N HIS A 485 -27.67 -1.07 3.18
CA HIS A 485 -27.75 0.17 2.43
C HIS A 485 -28.55 0.00 1.13
N CYS A 486 -28.24 -1.04 0.33
CA CYS A 486 -28.95 -1.32 -0.91
C CYS A 486 -30.45 -1.53 -0.67
N ILE A 487 -30.84 -2.33 0.32
CA ILE A 487 -32.25 -2.61 0.64
C ILE A 487 -32.98 -1.30 0.98
N LYS A 488 -32.41 -0.47 1.85
CA LYS A 488 -33.03 0.80 2.27
C LYS A 488 -33.17 1.77 1.11
N THR A 489 -32.09 1.99 0.35
CA THR A 489 -32.09 2.96 -0.74
C THR A 489 -32.99 2.52 -1.88
N LEU A 490 -33.01 1.23 -2.25
CA LEU A 490 -33.92 0.71 -3.28
C LEU A 490 -35.39 0.79 -2.85
N ARG A 491 -35.72 0.58 -1.57
CA ARG A 491 -37.07 0.79 -1.02
C ARG A 491 -37.50 2.25 -1.15
N LEU A 492 -36.63 3.18 -0.76
CA LEU A 492 -36.89 4.62 -0.86
C LEU A 492 -37.08 5.08 -2.31
N GLN A 493 -36.35 4.48 -3.25
CA GLN A 493 -36.49 4.74 -4.68
C GLN A 493 -37.75 4.10 -5.30
N GLY A 494 -38.47 3.24 -4.56
CA GLY A 494 -39.61 2.49 -5.10
C GLY A 494 -39.22 1.45 -6.15
N ALA A 495 -37.95 1.02 -6.16
CA ALA A 495 -37.44 0.07 -7.13
C ALA A 495 -38.03 -1.34 -6.91
N VAL A 496 -38.21 -2.10 -7.99
CA VAL A 496 -38.66 -3.50 -7.90
C VAL A 496 -37.45 -4.42 -7.73
N PHE A 497 -37.38 -5.15 -6.63
CA PHE A 497 -36.31 -6.12 -6.33
C PHE A 497 -36.79 -7.19 -5.33
N ASP A 498 -36.06 -8.31 -5.25
CA ASP A 498 -36.33 -9.37 -4.28
C ASP A 498 -35.74 -8.99 -2.91
N SER A 499 -36.52 -8.29 -2.09
CA SER A 499 -36.10 -7.91 -0.74
C SER A 499 -35.86 -9.11 0.17
N ASN A 500 -36.63 -10.20 -0.02
CA ASN A 500 -36.54 -11.38 0.82
C ASN A 500 -35.21 -12.13 0.61
N ASP A 501 -34.71 -12.19 -0.63
CA ASP A 501 -33.39 -12.79 -0.89
C ASP A 501 -32.25 -11.99 -0.27
N LEU A 502 -32.27 -10.66 -0.39
CA LEU A 502 -31.26 -9.79 0.20
C LEU A 502 -31.29 -9.82 1.74
N GLU A 503 -32.48 -9.81 2.36
CA GLU A 503 -32.62 -9.95 3.81
C GLU A 503 -32.04 -11.28 4.32
N LYS A 504 -32.25 -12.39 3.59
CA LYS A 504 -31.61 -13.68 3.93
C LYS A 504 -30.09 -13.58 3.90
N ARG A 505 -29.51 -12.83 2.95
CA ARG A 505 -28.04 -12.58 2.91
C ARG A 505 -27.58 -11.74 4.10
N VAL A 506 -28.35 -10.76 4.54
CA VAL A 506 -28.07 -9.99 5.76
C VAL A 506 -28.07 -10.90 7.00
N THR A 507 -29.07 -11.78 7.15
CA THR A 507 -29.10 -12.77 8.24
C THR A 507 -27.92 -13.75 8.17
N MET A 508 -27.52 -14.18 6.97
CA MET A 508 -26.31 -15.00 6.79
C MET A 508 -25.05 -14.26 7.25
N CYS A 509 -24.91 -12.98 6.92
CA CYS A 509 -23.78 -12.14 7.36
C CYS A 509 -23.71 -12.06 8.89
N SER A 510 -24.84 -11.77 9.55
CA SER A 510 -24.97 -11.75 11.02
C SER A 510 -24.50 -13.07 11.64
N THR A 511 -24.99 -14.21 11.13
CA THR A 511 -24.63 -15.53 11.63
C THR A 511 -23.12 -15.79 11.57
N VAL A 512 -22.47 -15.42 10.46
CA VAL A 512 -21.03 -15.61 10.30
C VAL A 512 -20.26 -14.66 11.22
N LEU A 513 -20.67 -13.39 11.34
CA LEU A 513 -20.03 -12.43 12.26
C LEU A 513 -20.07 -12.89 13.72
N TRP A 514 -21.18 -13.48 14.17
CA TRP A 514 -21.28 -14.12 15.48
C TRP A 514 -20.21 -15.20 15.67
N GLY A 515 -20.11 -16.14 14.72
CA GLY A 515 -19.13 -17.21 14.77
C GLY A 515 -17.67 -16.73 14.68
N MET A 516 -17.43 -15.60 14.00
CA MET A 516 -16.11 -14.98 13.94
C MET A 516 -15.73 -14.29 15.26
N ALA A 517 -16.68 -13.58 15.89
CA ALA A 517 -16.45 -12.84 17.13
C ALA A 517 -16.07 -13.75 18.30
N GLU A 518 -16.55 -15.00 18.33
CA GLU A 518 -16.13 -16.00 19.32
C GLU A 518 -14.63 -16.33 19.23
N ARG A 519 -14.08 -16.38 18.01
CA ARG A 519 -12.66 -16.70 17.77
C ARG A 519 -11.75 -15.47 17.78
N TYR A 520 -12.32 -14.30 17.52
CA TYR A 520 -11.61 -13.02 17.51
C TYR A 520 -12.38 -11.99 18.35
N PRO A 521 -12.11 -11.89 19.66
CA PRO A 521 -12.85 -11.02 20.57
C PRO A 521 -12.94 -9.55 20.15
N PRO A 522 -11.88 -8.91 19.57
CA PRO A 522 -12.01 -7.55 19.06
C PRO A 522 -13.03 -7.38 17.92
N GLY A 523 -13.44 -8.48 17.28
CA GLY A 523 -14.50 -8.51 16.27
C GLY A 523 -15.91 -8.33 16.81
N ALA A 524 -16.12 -8.43 18.14
CA ALA A 524 -17.43 -8.27 18.75
C ALA A 524 -18.07 -6.90 18.46
N SER A 525 -17.27 -5.82 18.42
CA SER A 525 -17.75 -4.48 18.09
C SER A 525 -18.37 -4.39 16.69
N TYR A 526 -17.78 -5.07 15.70
CA TYR A 526 -18.33 -5.14 14.34
C TYR A 526 -19.65 -5.89 14.29
N ARG A 527 -19.73 -7.01 15.02
CA ARG A 527 -20.97 -7.79 15.14
C ARG A 527 -22.07 -6.93 15.76
N ASP A 528 -21.82 -6.31 16.91
CA ASP A 528 -22.84 -5.55 17.64
C ASP A 528 -23.35 -4.38 16.80
N ARG A 529 -22.44 -3.63 16.16
CA ARG A 529 -22.82 -2.55 15.24
C ARG A 529 -23.58 -3.05 14.01
N PHE A 530 -23.28 -4.26 13.53
CA PHE A 530 -24.00 -4.84 12.41
C PHE A 530 -25.43 -5.23 12.78
N GLU A 531 -25.66 -5.75 13.99
CA GLU A 531 -27.01 -6.07 14.47
C GLU A 531 -27.89 -4.82 14.56
N GLU A 532 -27.35 -3.71 15.09
CA GLU A 532 -28.04 -2.41 15.10
C GLU A 532 -28.41 -1.96 13.67
N LEU A 533 -27.46 -2.08 12.74
CA LEU A 533 -27.67 -1.71 11.35
C LEU A 533 -28.72 -2.61 10.67
N ALA A 534 -28.68 -3.92 10.94
CA ALA A 534 -29.63 -4.88 10.39
C ALA A 534 -31.04 -4.65 10.95
N ALA A 535 -31.18 -4.35 12.25
CA ALA A 535 -32.48 -4.07 12.88
C ALA A 535 -33.20 -2.87 12.26
N SER A 536 -32.45 -1.81 11.94
CA SER A 536 -33.02 -0.61 11.31
C SER A 536 -33.48 -0.78 9.85
N MET A 537 -33.32 -1.97 9.24
CA MET A 537 -33.85 -2.26 7.90
C MET A 537 -35.38 -2.21 7.81
N SER A 538 -36.08 -2.50 8.90
CA SER A 538 -37.55 -2.55 8.95
C SER A 538 -38.24 -1.20 9.16
N GLU A 539 -37.49 -0.14 9.50
CA GLU A 539 -38.04 1.15 9.93
C GLU A 539 -38.50 2.07 8.78
N VAL A 540 -38.15 1.75 7.53
CA VAL A 540 -38.52 2.58 6.37
C VAL A 540 -39.96 2.32 5.94
N SER A 541 -40.88 3.19 6.39
CA SER A 541 -42.30 3.23 5.97
C SER A 541 -42.67 4.59 5.35
N SER A 542 -43.60 4.60 4.38
CA SER A 542 -43.91 5.62 3.34
C SER A 542 -44.23 7.09 3.78
N PRO A 543 -44.15 8.10 2.87
CA PRO A 543 -44.20 9.53 3.19
C PRO A 543 -45.62 10.15 3.09
N THR A 544 -46.16 10.71 4.18
CA THR A 544 -47.28 11.67 4.16
C THR A 544 -47.26 12.62 5.37
N ASN A 545 -46.87 13.89 5.16
CA ASN A 545 -47.54 15.14 5.62
C ASN A 545 -46.59 16.30 6.03
N GLY A 546 -46.61 17.35 5.18
CA GLY A 546 -46.75 18.76 5.59
C GLY A 546 -45.51 19.63 5.88
N MET A 547 -44.99 20.34 4.87
CA MET A 547 -44.11 21.52 5.06
C MET A 547 -44.89 22.81 4.76
N PRO A 548 -44.69 23.91 5.52
CA PRO A 548 -43.83 24.99 5.00
C PRO A 548 -43.04 25.85 6.03
N SER A 549 -41.77 26.21 5.68
CA SER A 549 -41.02 27.50 5.84
C SER A 549 -40.90 28.16 7.25
N ILE A 550 -39.80 28.72 7.79
CA ILE A 550 -38.58 29.44 7.34
C ILE A 550 -37.58 29.39 8.53
N ILE A 551 -36.26 29.12 8.35
CA ILE A 551 -35.20 29.62 9.26
C ILE A 551 -33.88 29.90 8.48
N SER A 552 -33.33 31.09 8.72
CA SER A 552 -32.01 31.59 8.33
C SER A 552 -30.91 31.12 9.28
N HIS A 553 -29.75 30.74 8.73
CA HIS A 553 -28.41 30.72 9.35
C HIS A 553 -28.32 30.28 10.83
N GLU A 554 -28.56 29.00 11.09
CA GLU A 554 -27.79 28.15 12.02
C GLU A 554 -28.38 26.74 11.95
N PHE A 555 -27.52 25.74 12.15
CA PHE A 555 -27.81 24.31 12.09
C PHE A 555 -29.09 23.90 12.84
N LEU A 556 -30.00 23.19 12.13
CA LEU A 556 -30.96 22.15 12.57
C LEU A 556 -32.22 22.12 11.66
N LEU A 557 -32.49 20.94 11.08
CA LEU A 557 -33.76 20.26 10.66
C LEU A 557 -35.08 21.09 10.63
N ALA A 558 -36.09 20.93 9.76
CA ALA A 558 -36.54 19.96 8.73
C ALA A 558 -37.74 20.60 7.95
N HIS A 559 -38.23 20.08 6.81
CA HIS A 559 -39.35 19.10 6.70
C HIS A 559 -39.75 19.00 5.19
N ASP A 560 -40.23 17.94 4.55
CA ASP A 560 -40.60 16.59 4.94
C ASP A 560 -39.82 15.57 4.12
N VAL A 561 -38.74 15.09 4.73
CA VAL A 561 -38.11 13.83 4.39
C VAL A 561 -38.09 13.11 5.73
N ILE A 562 -38.81 11.99 5.84
CA ILE A 562 -38.62 11.08 6.97
C ILE A 562 -37.11 10.79 7.00
N ALA A 563 -36.47 11.07 8.13
CA ALA A 563 -35.02 11.11 8.25
C ALA A 563 -34.38 9.93 7.49
N PRO A 564 -33.44 10.19 6.56
CA PRO A 564 -32.43 9.18 6.27
C PRO A 564 -31.90 8.74 7.63
N LEU A 565 -31.62 7.45 7.84
CA LEU A 565 -30.86 7.06 9.04
C LEU A 565 -29.76 8.11 9.26
N ASP A 566 -29.60 8.57 10.49
CA ASP A 566 -28.51 9.48 10.81
C ASP A 566 -27.20 8.74 10.52
N LEU A 567 -26.75 8.98 9.29
CA LEU A 567 -25.61 8.42 8.60
C LEU A 567 -24.59 9.54 8.44
N ASP A 568 -24.66 10.64 9.21
CA ASP A 568 -23.63 11.69 9.20
C ASP A 568 -22.27 11.12 9.67
N ASP A 569 -22.28 9.98 10.37
CA ASP A 569 -21.13 9.12 10.69
C ASP A 569 -20.87 7.98 9.65
N THR A 570 -21.43 8.02 8.44
CA THR A 570 -21.14 6.98 7.44
C THR A 570 -19.88 7.19 6.67
N ALA A 571 -19.47 8.43 6.42
CA ALA A 571 -18.12 8.68 5.92
C ALA A 571 -17.10 8.03 6.87
N THR A 572 -17.32 8.12 8.18
CA THR A 572 -16.56 7.37 9.17
C THR A 572 -16.78 5.85 9.03
N LEU A 573 -17.98 5.26 8.99
CA LEU A 573 -18.15 3.80 8.81
C LEU A 573 -17.47 3.15 7.58
N TRP A 574 -17.32 3.89 6.47
CA TRP A 574 -16.68 3.40 5.24
C TRP A 574 -15.18 3.74 5.15
N THR A 575 -14.69 4.67 5.99
CA THR A 575 -13.30 5.17 5.97
C THR A 575 -12.58 5.06 7.33
N THR A 576 -13.24 4.67 8.42
CA THR A 576 -12.59 4.54 9.73
C THR A 576 -11.83 3.24 9.81
N THR A 577 -10.59 3.40 10.26
CA THR A 577 -9.83 2.40 11.00
C THR A 577 -10.71 1.67 12.01
N PRO A 578 -10.35 0.42 12.36
CA PRO A 578 -11.04 -0.33 13.42
C PRO A 578 -11.30 0.54 14.66
N PRO A 579 -12.47 0.42 15.30
CA PRO A 579 -12.71 1.09 16.56
C PRO A 579 -11.65 0.60 17.55
N ASN A 580 -10.82 1.52 18.06
CA ASN A 580 -9.61 1.40 18.88
C ASN A 580 -8.25 1.72 18.24
N LEU A 581 -8.19 2.58 17.22
CA LEU A 581 -6.96 3.35 16.96
C LEU A 581 -7.28 4.84 17.13
N ASP A 582 -6.92 5.35 18.30
CA ASP A 582 -7.03 6.74 18.72
C ASP A 582 -6.54 7.69 17.60
N PRO A 583 -7.39 8.59 17.08
CA PRO A 583 -7.04 9.51 16.01
C PRO A 583 -6.35 10.75 16.59
N TRP A 584 -5.13 10.61 17.08
CA TRP A 584 -4.34 11.81 17.36
C TRP A 584 -3.68 12.32 16.08
N ILE A 585 -3.77 13.65 15.92
CA ILE A 585 -3.29 14.50 14.82
C ILE A 585 -4.35 14.75 13.73
N PHE A 586 -5.43 15.45 14.08
CA PHE A 586 -5.59 16.91 13.88
C PHE A 586 -6.98 17.31 14.38
N ASP A 587 -7.05 17.78 15.63
CA ASP A 587 -8.04 18.80 15.98
C ASP A 587 -7.30 19.92 16.72
N GLN A 588 -7.45 21.14 16.22
CA GLN A 588 -7.01 22.36 16.89
C GLN A 588 -8.27 23.13 17.26
N SER A 589 -8.84 22.83 18.43
CA SER A 589 -9.55 23.78 19.29
C SER A 589 -9.89 23.14 20.62
#